data_AF-A0A1F4V9F8-F1
#
_entry.id   AF-A0A1F4V9F8-F1
#
_cell.length_a   1.000
_cell.length_b   1.000
_cell.length_c   1.000
_cell.angle_alpha   90.00
_cell.angle_beta   90.00
_cell.angle_gamma   90.00
#
_symmetry.space_group_name_H-M   'P 1'
#
loop_
_entity.id
_entity.type
_entity.pdbx_description
1 polymer ?
#
loop_
_entity_poly.entity_id
_entity_poly.type
_entity_poly.pdbx_seq_one_letter_code
_entity_poly.pdbx_strand_id
1 'polypeptide(L)'
;MRLLYKKAKAKKKEVISMEKNKSIIMGIWKFQERVGEKDLIDLANEWAKDEKYLQLYIRKVSKDQLGIGFAYLGDGTKEVHDDYFNKTSDQLKRKFGNDLAGWDIASTSTLIKGF
;
A
#
# COMPACT_ATOMS: atom_id res chain seq x y z
N MET A 1 16.81 13.44 41.36
CA MET A 1 15.96 14.13 40.35
C MET A 1 16.56 14.19 38.94
N ARG A 2 17.74 14.78 38.72
CA ARG A 2 18.36 14.94 37.37
C ARG A 2 18.62 13.64 36.60
N LEU A 3 18.97 12.55 37.29
CA LEU A 3 19.24 11.24 36.66
C LEU A 3 17.97 10.56 36.12
N LEU A 4 16.86 10.66 36.85
CA LEU A 4 15.57 10.09 36.46
C LEU A 4 15.01 10.79 35.21
N TYR A 5 15.17 12.12 35.14
CA TYR A 5 14.75 12.90 33.98
C TYR A 5 15.52 12.54 32.69
N LYS A 6 16.85 12.31 32.79
CA LYS A 6 17.66 11.87 31.64
C LYS A 6 17.26 10.48 31.14
N LYS A 7 17.00 9.53 32.05
CA LYS A 7 16.52 8.19 31.71
C LYS A 7 15.14 8.21 31.06
N ALA A 8 14.21 9.03 31.56
CA ALA A 8 12.87 9.19 30.97
C ALA A 8 12.93 9.81 29.56
N LYS A 9 13.81 10.81 29.35
CA LYS A 9 14.00 11.43 28.04
C LYS A 9 14.66 10.48 27.04
N ALA A 10 15.65 9.69 27.47
CA ALA A 10 16.27 8.65 26.64
C ALA A 10 15.27 7.55 26.26
N LYS A 11 14.49 7.05 27.22
CA LYS A 11 13.45 6.04 26.98
C LYS A 11 12.34 6.56 26.07
N LYS A 12 11.92 7.82 26.21
CA LYS A 12 10.97 8.47 25.29
C LYS A 12 11.54 8.63 23.89
N LYS A 13 12.84 8.94 23.76
CA LYS A 13 13.53 9.05 22.48
C LYS A 13 13.72 7.68 21.80
N GLU A 14 13.96 6.62 22.57
CA GLU A 14 13.98 5.22 22.10
C GLU A 14 12.60 4.76 21.61
N VAL A 15 11.53 5.03 22.37
CA VAL A 15 10.14 4.71 21.97
C VAL A 15 9.75 5.46 20.69
N ILE A 16 10.09 6.76 20.58
CA ILE A 16 9.88 7.55 19.36
C ILE A 16 10.75 7.03 18.19
N SER A 17 11.93 6.47 18.46
CA SER A 17 12.78 5.88 17.41
C SER A 17 12.36 4.47 16.97
N MET A 18 11.62 3.73 17.82
CA MET A 18 11.01 2.44 17.48
C MET A 18 9.76 2.61 16.63
N GLU A 19 9.08 3.75 16.71
CA GLU A 19 8.20 4.26 15.65
C GLU A 19 9.03 4.86 14.51
N LYS A 20 9.94 4.08 13.91
CA LYS A 20 10.40 4.38 12.56
C LYS A 20 9.12 4.58 11.74
N ASN A 21 8.87 5.80 11.27
CA ASN A 21 7.75 6.13 10.39
C ASN A 21 7.64 5.07 9.30
N LYS A 22 6.79 4.07 9.52
CA LYS A 22 6.49 3.04 8.54
C LYS A 22 5.79 3.80 7.43
N SER A 23 6.52 4.09 6.35
CA SER A 23 5.91 4.74 5.21
C SER A 23 4.99 3.74 4.53
N ILE A 24 3.83 4.21 4.12
CA ILE A 24 2.84 3.36 3.48
C ILE A 24 2.67 3.90 2.06
N ILE A 25 2.83 3.02 1.09
CA ILE A 25 2.44 3.26 -0.28
C ILE A 25 0.94 2.95 -0.33
N MET A 26 0.12 3.91 -0.71
CA MET A 26 -1.33 3.72 -0.81
C MET A 26 -1.80 4.14 -2.19
N GLY A 27 -2.83 3.48 -2.66
CA GLY A 27 -3.42 3.84 -3.93
C GLY A 27 -4.43 2.83 -4.43
N ILE A 28 -4.72 2.94 -5.71
CA ILE A 28 -5.67 2.08 -6.40
C ILE A 28 -5.16 1.77 -7.81
N TRP A 29 -5.22 0.49 -8.17
CA TRP A 29 -5.09 0.02 -9.54
C TRP A 29 -6.47 -0.06 -10.16
N LYS A 30 -6.64 0.49 -11.38
CA LYS A 30 -7.93 0.64 -12.06
C LYS A 30 -8.00 -0.29 -13.26
N PHE A 31 -9.13 -0.94 -13.44
CA PHE A 31 -9.37 -1.93 -14.48
C PHE A 31 -10.66 -1.61 -15.24
N GLN A 32 -10.70 -1.96 -16.52
CA GLN A 32 -11.93 -1.96 -17.31
C GLN A 32 -12.93 -2.97 -16.70
N GLU A 33 -14.22 -2.72 -16.83
CA GLU A 33 -15.28 -3.59 -16.29
C GLU A 33 -15.26 -5.04 -16.84
N ARG A 34 -14.55 -5.28 -17.96
CA ARG A 34 -14.31 -6.64 -18.47
C ARG A 34 -13.55 -7.51 -17.48
N VAL A 35 -12.69 -6.91 -16.65
CA VAL A 35 -12.07 -7.60 -15.51
C VAL A 35 -13.14 -7.66 -14.43
N GLY A 36 -13.71 -8.86 -14.26
CA GLY A 36 -14.81 -9.07 -13.34
C GLY A 36 -14.37 -8.91 -11.89
N GLU A 37 -15.34 -8.66 -11.00
CA GLU A 37 -15.07 -8.58 -9.56
C GLU A 37 -14.40 -9.85 -9.03
N LYS A 38 -14.79 -11.02 -9.54
CA LYS A 38 -14.17 -12.30 -9.20
C LYS A 38 -12.66 -12.34 -9.50
N ASP A 39 -12.25 -11.87 -10.68
CA ASP A 39 -10.83 -11.87 -11.07
C ASP A 39 -10.01 -10.96 -10.15
N LEU A 40 -10.60 -9.83 -9.72
CA LEU A 40 -9.99 -8.91 -8.78
C LEU A 40 -9.93 -9.50 -7.36
N ILE A 41 -10.95 -10.25 -6.93
CA ILE A 41 -10.94 -10.97 -5.65
C ILE A 41 -9.83 -12.01 -5.64
N ASP A 42 -9.69 -12.79 -6.71
CA ASP A 42 -8.64 -13.80 -6.82
C ASP A 42 -7.24 -13.17 -6.76
N LEU A 43 -7.04 -12.04 -7.46
CA LEU A 43 -5.80 -11.27 -7.37
C LEU A 43 -5.57 -10.69 -5.96
N ALA A 44 -6.59 -10.13 -5.32
CA ALA A 44 -6.47 -9.60 -3.97
C ALA A 44 -6.11 -10.69 -2.95
N ASN A 45 -6.67 -11.90 -3.11
CA ASN A 45 -6.32 -13.06 -2.28
C ASN A 45 -4.88 -13.55 -2.54
N GLU A 46 -4.35 -13.40 -3.75
CA GLU A 46 -2.94 -13.65 -4.04
C GLU A 46 -2.05 -12.62 -3.32
N TRP A 47 -2.38 -11.33 -3.40
CA TRP A 47 -1.64 -10.25 -2.74
C TRP A 47 -1.72 -10.32 -1.21
N ALA A 48 -2.84 -10.75 -0.65
CA ALA A 48 -3.04 -10.90 0.80
C ALA A 48 -2.08 -11.91 1.45
N LYS A 49 -1.37 -12.72 0.67
CA LYS A 49 -0.33 -13.63 1.17
C LYS A 49 0.98 -12.91 1.53
N ASP A 50 1.20 -11.70 1.03
CA ASP A 50 2.35 -10.87 1.40
C ASP A 50 1.95 -9.97 2.59
N GLU A 51 2.62 -10.19 3.72
CA GLU A 51 2.42 -9.45 4.99
C GLU A 51 2.64 -7.94 4.86
N LYS A 52 3.28 -7.47 3.78
CA LYS A 52 3.43 -6.05 3.50
C LYS A 52 2.12 -5.39 3.06
N TYR A 53 1.15 -6.13 2.54
CA TYR A 53 -0.19 -5.58 2.30
C TYR A 53 -0.94 -5.44 3.62
N LEU A 54 -1.07 -4.20 4.09
CA LEU A 54 -1.79 -3.86 5.32
C LEU A 54 -3.31 -3.78 5.09
N GLN A 55 -3.72 -3.44 3.87
CA GLN A 55 -5.11 -3.35 3.48
C GLN A 55 -5.26 -3.66 1.99
N LEU A 56 -6.31 -4.40 1.66
CA LEU A 56 -6.76 -4.63 0.29
C LEU A 56 -8.29 -4.52 0.25
N TYR A 57 -8.82 -3.86 -0.78
CA TYR A 57 -10.25 -3.77 -1.00
C TYR A 57 -10.56 -3.57 -2.48
N ILE A 58 -11.75 -3.97 -2.89
CA ILE A 58 -12.26 -3.75 -4.24
C ILE A 58 -13.32 -2.66 -4.16
N ARG A 59 -13.31 -1.73 -5.10
CA ARG A 59 -14.38 -0.74 -5.24
C ARG A 59 -14.69 -0.43 -6.70
N LYS A 60 -15.90 0.05 -6.94
CA LYS A 60 -16.25 0.73 -8.19
C LYS A 60 -15.51 2.08 -8.25
N VAL A 61 -14.80 2.33 -9.34
CA VAL A 61 -14.01 3.57 -9.54
C VAL A 61 -14.77 4.56 -10.38
N SER A 62 -15.41 4.08 -11.46
CA SER A 62 -16.29 4.85 -12.33
C SER A 62 -17.35 3.90 -12.91
N LYS A 63 -18.25 4.40 -13.78
CA LYS A 63 -19.35 3.61 -14.36
C LYS A 63 -18.86 2.29 -14.97
N ASP A 64 -17.73 2.33 -15.68
CA ASP A 64 -17.21 1.19 -16.45
C ASP A 64 -15.85 0.69 -15.92
N GLN A 65 -15.51 1.01 -14.66
CA GLN A 65 -14.22 0.63 -14.06
C GLN A 65 -14.35 0.13 -12.62
N LEU A 66 -13.63 -0.95 -12.33
CA LEU A 66 -13.37 -1.46 -11.00
C LEU A 66 -11.93 -1.13 -10.59
N GLY A 67 -11.61 -1.24 -9.31
CA GLY A 67 -10.24 -1.08 -8.85
C GLY A 67 -9.93 -1.81 -7.56
N ILE A 68 -8.68 -2.22 -7.45
CA ILE A 68 -8.10 -2.80 -6.22
C ILE A 68 -7.36 -1.69 -5.51
N GLY A 69 -7.95 -1.23 -4.42
CA GLY A 69 -7.30 -0.31 -3.49
C GLY A 69 -6.40 -1.07 -2.52
N PHE A 70 -5.28 -0.46 -2.16
CA PHE A 70 -4.29 -1.09 -1.31
C PHE A 70 -3.60 -0.10 -0.36
N ALA A 71 -3.09 -0.64 0.74
CA ALA A 71 -2.07 -0.02 1.58
C ALA A 71 -0.91 -1.01 1.74
N TYR A 72 0.28 -0.60 1.33
CA TYR A 72 1.48 -1.45 1.27
C TYR A 72 2.60 -0.86 2.12
N LEU A 73 3.19 -1.69 2.97
CA LEU A 73 4.27 -1.31 3.87
C LEU A 73 5.58 -1.10 3.09
N GLY A 74 6.09 0.12 3.11
CA GLY A 74 7.41 0.49 2.58
C GLY A 74 8.33 1.03 3.67
N ASP A 75 9.50 1.51 3.25
CA ASP A 75 10.47 2.20 4.11
C ASP A 75 10.53 3.72 3.87
N GLY A 76 9.72 4.22 2.93
CA GLY A 76 9.60 5.65 2.58
C GLY A 76 10.64 6.13 1.59
N THR A 77 11.49 5.24 1.10
CA THR A 77 12.42 5.53 0.02
C THR A 77 11.69 5.54 -1.32
N LYS A 78 12.22 6.34 -2.26
CA LYS A 78 11.71 6.36 -3.62
C LYS A 78 11.95 5.02 -4.31
N GLU A 79 13.09 4.39 -4.01
CA GLU A 79 13.51 3.12 -4.56
C GLU A 79 12.50 2.02 -4.25
N VAL A 80 12.04 1.90 -3.00
CA VAL A 80 11.01 0.91 -2.64
C VAL A 80 9.66 1.20 -3.29
N HIS A 81 9.29 2.48 -3.43
CA HIS A 81 8.09 2.85 -4.17
C HIS A 81 8.17 2.43 -5.64
N ASP A 82 9.25 2.80 -6.31
CA ASP A 82 9.45 2.52 -7.73
C ASP A 82 9.55 1.00 -7.97
N ASP A 83 10.21 0.27 -7.07
CA ASP A 83 10.26 -1.19 -7.10
C ASP A 83 8.87 -1.82 -6.99
N TYR A 84 8.06 -1.38 -6.02
CA TYR A 84 6.69 -1.84 -5.85
C TYR A 84 5.86 -1.55 -7.11
N PHE A 85 5.93 -0.30 -7.58
CA PHE A 85 5.15 0.16 -8.71
C PHE A 85 5.51 -0.61 -9.98
N ASN A 86 6.79 -0.74 -10.31
CA ASN A 86 7.25 -1.41 -11.52
C ASN A 86 6.91 -2.90 -11.50
N LYS A 87 7.19 -3.61 -10.39
CA LYS A 87 6.87 -5.04 -10.25
C LYS A 87 5.37 -5.28 -10.38
N THR A 88 4.55 -4.49 -9.70
CA THR A 88 3.09 -4.64 -9.71
C THR A 88 2.52 -4.27 -11.08
N SER A 89 2.98 -3.17 -11.68
CA SER A 89 2.57 -2.75 -13.02
C SER A 89 2.87 -3.83 -14.07
N ASP A 90 4.06 -4.42 -14.03
CA ASP A 90 4.45 -5.48 -14.96
C ASP A 90 3.68 -6.78 -14.74
N GLN A 91 3.36 -7.12 -13.49
CA GLN A 91 2.48 -8.25 -13.18
C GLN A 91 1.07 -8.02 -13.74
N LEU A 92 0.49 -6.84 -13.50
CA LEU A 92 -0.86 -6.51 -13.94
C LEU A 92 -0.97 -6.41 -15.46
N LYS A 93 0.01 -5.80 -16.14
CA LYS A 93 0.07 -5.77 -17.61
C LYS A 93 0.17 -7.16 -18.21
N ARG A 94 0.92 -8.07 -17.58
CA ARG A 94 0.98 -9.47 -18.04
C ARG A 94 -0.33 -10.24 -17.82
N LYS A 95 -1.02 -10.00 -16.71
CA LYS A 95 -2.26 -10.70 -16.35
C LYS A 95 -3.49 -10.17 -17.10
N PHE A 96 -3.60 -8.86 -17.28
CA PHE A 96 -4.82 -8.20 -17.81
C PHE A 96 -4.59 -7.39 -19.09
N GLY A 97 -3.34 -7.21 -19.53
CA GLY A 97 -3.04 -6.51 -20.79
C GLY A 97 -3.64 -5.10 -20.83
N ASN A 98 -4.43 -4.85 -21.87
CA ASN A 98 -5.08 -3.56 -22.12
C ASN A 98 -6.25 -3.25 -21.17
N ASP A 99 -6.69 -4.24 -20.38
CA ASP A 99 -7.75 -4.02 -19.41
C ASP A 99 -7.25 -3.35 -18.11
N LEU A 100 -5.93 -3.22 -17.93
CA LEU A 100 -5.35 -2.31 -16.94
C LEU A 100 -5.56 -0.86 -17.41
N ALA A 101 -6.55 -0.19 -16.84
CA ALA A 101 -6.98 1.13 -17.27
C ALA A 101 -6.16 2.29 -16.69
N GLY A 102 -5.48 2.08 -15.56
CA GLY A 102 -4.63 3.09 -14.96
C GLY A 102 -4.43 2.89 -13.46
N TRP A 103 -3.94 3.93 -12.80
CA TRP A 103 -3.62 3.91 -11.37
C TRP A 103 -3.72 5.30 -10.77
N ASP A 104 -3.81 5.36 -9.44
CA ASP A 104 -3.67 6.57 -8.63
C ASP A 104 -3.00 6.15 -7.32
N ILE A 105 -1.70 6.44 -7.20
CA ILE A 105 -0.83 5.90 -6.16
C ILE A 105 0.05 7.01 -5.61
N ALA A 106 0.09 7.12 -4.29
CA ALA A 106 0.97 8.01 -3.56
C ALA A 106 2.18 7.23 -3.05
N SER A 107 3.38 7.77 -3.27
CA SER A 107 4.65 7.19 -2.81
C SER A 107 4.82 7.22 -1.30
N THR A 108 4.17 8.17 -0.63
CA THR A 108 4.18 8.31 0.82
C THR A 108 2.79 8.74 1.30
N SER A 109 2.23 7.99 2.24
CA SER A 109 0.95 8.29 2.87
C SER A 109 1.05 8.24 4.39
N THR A 110 0.35 9.15 5.06
CA THR A 110 0.21 9.15 6.52
C THR A 110 -1.12 8.50 6.88
N LEU A 111 -1.08 7.29 7.41
CA LEU A 111 -2.28 6.59 7.87
C LEU A 111 -2.70 7.15 9.24
N ILE A 112 -3.84 7.85 9.29
CA ILE A 112 -4.42 8.39 10.54
C ILE A 112 -5.22 7.31 11.28
N LYS A 113 -5.95 6.47 10.56
CA LYS A 113 -6.73 5.35 11.10
C LYS A 113 -6.90 4.27 10.02
N GLY A 114 -6.48 3.05 10.33
CA GLY A 114 -6.76 1.85 9.54
C GLY A 114 -8.02 1.13 10.05
N PHE A 115 -8.45 0.12 9.28
CA PHE A 115 -9.49 -0.83 9.71
C PHE A 115 -8.89 -1.96 10.55
#